data_AF-A0A2E6NRX2-F1
#
_entry.id   AF-A0A2E6NRX2-F1
#
_cell.length_a   1.000
_cell.length_b   1.000
_cell.length_c   1.000
_cell.angle_alpha   90.00
_cell.angle_beta   90.00
_cell.angle_gamma   90.00
#
_symmetry.space_group_name_H-M   'P 1'
#
loop_
_entity.id
_entity.type
_entity.pdbx_description
1 polymer ?
#
loop_
_entity_poly.entity_id
_entity_poly.type
_entity_poly.pdbx_seq_one_letter_code
_entity_poly.pdbx_strand_id
1 'polypeptide(L)'
;MLCTAEADGKMGIRKPRELPHWKPGEIERTKILLKKTLLVLCAVIIPTASGFGGFGGLCNNFRRGDTNGDGNVDLSDGIATLTYLFGGASGPGCQDAADADDSGSIDLSDAVYTFQFLFLGGEPPPTPGPWNCGEDTRVRDNLGCEEVGACGAELLSRDNSDFDRFQLSFSPGLGFCPEVGRVFEATINQQADGRYRVELVILRVGQPGEPCLKFFLGDVPCAVPEALPARYLTADEIARMLPLFTDLGVYLEAHHICDCIAIDPCRIGNFTWDGQRFSDFLCSNRRLADGQAQGILDFLESLR
;
A
#
# COMPACT_ATOMS: atom_id res chain seq x y z
N MET A 1 53.04 -8.83 1.99
CA MET A 1 53.40 -8.53 0.58
C MET A 1 53.15 -7.04 0.39
N LEU A 2 54.02 -6.15 0.85
CA LEU A 2 55.30 -5.72 0.25
C LEU A 2 55.18 -5.31 -1.22
N CYS A 3 55.04 -4.00 -1.42
CA CYS A 3 55.48 -3.25 -2.59
C CYS A 3 57.02 -3.33 -2.73
N THR A 4 57.52 -3.27 -3.97
CA THR A 4 58.68 -2.48 -4.45
C THR A 4 58.49 -2.34 -5.98
N ALA A 5 58.94 -1.30 -6.70
CA ALA A 5 59.95 -0.29 -6.45
C ALA A 5 59.68 1.03 -7.22
N GLU A 6 60.26 2.09 -6.67
CA GLU A 6 60.47 3.47 -7.14
C GLU A 6 61.08 3.58 -8.56
N ALA A 7 60.61 4.50 -9.40
CA ALA A 7 60.97 5.93 -9.54
C ALA A 7 62.38 6.19 -10.10
N ASP A 8 62.46 6.68 -11.35
CA ASP A 8 63.34 7.81 -11.68
C ASP A 8 62.97 8.45 -13.04
N GLY A 9 62.96 9.77 -13.06
CA GLY A 9 62.36 10.60 -14.11
C GLY A 9 63.26 10.89 -15.33
N LYS A 10 62.60 11.20 -16.45
CA LYS A 10 63.03 12.09 -17.55
C LYS A 10 61.89 12.17 -18.58
N MET A 11 61.09 13.25 -18.56
CA MET A 11 60.01 13.45 -19.54
C MET A 11 60.47 14.45 -20.61
N GLY A 12 61.00 13.91 -21.71
CA GLY A 12 61.28 14.64 -22.94
C GLY A 12 60.01 14.82 -23.78
N ILE A 13 59.77 16.06 -24.20
CA ILE A 13 58.61 16.53 -24.95
C ILE A 13 58.56 15.88 -26.35
N ARG A 14 57.49 15.15 -26.67
CA ARG A 14 57.06 14.88 -28.06
C ARG A 14 55.76 15.65 -28.32
N LYS A 15 55.75 16.44 -29.40
CA LYS A 15 54.60 17.20 -29.87
C LYS A 15 53.42 16.28 -30.22
N PRO A 16 52.18 16.56 -29.79
CA PRO A 16 51.00 15.87 -30.28
C PRO A 16 50.66 16.33 -31.72
N ARG A 17 50.30 15.34 -32.55
CA ARG A 17 49.80 15.49 -33.92
C ARG A 17 48.45 16.21 -33.92
N GLU A 18 48.25 17.08 -34.89
CA GLU A 18 47.03 17.86 -35.13
C GLU A 18 45.78 16.97 -35.28
N LEU A 19 44.67 17.35 -34.63
CA LEU A 19 43.33 16.81 -34.85
C LEU A 19 42.62 17.66 -35.93
N PRO A 20 41.95 17.06 -36.92
CA PRO A 20 41.33 17.81 -38.00
C PRO A 20 40.03 18.51 -37.55
N HIS A 21 39.92 19.76 -37.95
CA HIS A 21 38.72 20.59 -37.97
C HIS A 21 37.53 19.87 -38.63
N TRP A 22 36.39 19.80 -37.94
CA TRP A 22 35.10 19.45 -38.55
C TRP A 22 34.24 20.70 -38.76
N LYS A 23 33.79 20.86 -40.01
CA LYS A 23 32.89 21.93 -40.48
C LYS A 23 31.41 21.50 -40.29
N PRO A 24 30.47 22.46 -40.23
CA PRO A 24 29.08 22.21 -39.88
C PRO A 24 28.27 21.72 -41.09
N GLY A 25 27.61 20.57 -40.95
CA GLY A 25 26.70 20.04 -41.97
C GLY A 25 26.45 18.54 -41.91
N GLU A 26 26.01 17.99 -40.77
CA GLU A 26 25.53 16.60 -40.70
C GLU A 26 24.58 16.36 -39.50
N ILE A 27 23.42 17.03 -39.47
CA ILE A 27 22.35 16.82 -38.46
C ILE A 27 21.06 16.29 -39.13
N GLU A 28 21.18 15.42 -40.14
CA GLU A 28 20.01 14.82 -40.82
C GLU A 28 20.07 13.29 -40.95
N ARG A 29 20.75 12.60 -40.02
CA ARG A 29 20.76 11.11 -40.00
C ARG A 29 20.52 10.45 -38.63
N THR A 30 19.86 11.14 -37.69
CA THR A 30 19.45 10.58 -36.38
C THR A 30 17.94 10.67 -36.12
N LYS A 31 17.10 10.60 -37.16
CA LYS A 31 15.63 10.59 -37.05
C LYS A 31 14.96 9.22 -37.21
N ILE A 32 15.70 8.11 -37.28
CA ILE A 32 15.10 6.78 -37.48
C ILE A 32 15.81 5.73 -36.62
N LEU A 33 15.69 5.78 -35.28
CA LEU A 33 15.97 4.59 -34.44
C LEU A 33 15.40 4.66 -33.00
N LEU A 34 14.31 5.37 -32.76
CA LEU A 34 13.60 5.32 -31.46
C LEU A 34 12.08 5.37 -31.65
N LYS A 35 11.55 4.49 -32.52
CA LYS A 35 10.11 4.39 -32.80
C LYS A 35 9.55 2.96 -32.74
N LYS A 36 10.20 2.03 -32.02
CA LYS A 36 9.76 0.63 -31.94
C LYS A 36 10.14 -0.06 -30.63
N THR A 37 9.57 0.34 -29.49
CA THR A 37 9.33 -0.55 -28.32
C THR A 37 8.65 0.21 -27.16
N LEU A 38 7.41 0.65 -27.37
CA LEU A 38 6.39 0.70 -26.30
C LEU A 38 5.05 1.04 -26.97
N LEU A 39 4.45 0.04 -27.60
CA LEU A 39 3.05 0.10 -27.97
C LEU A 39 2.39 -1.13 -27.34
N VAL A 40 1.63 -0.82 -26.31
CA VAL A 40 0.51 -1.58 -25.77
C VAL A 40 -0.16 -2.37 -26.89
N LEU A 41 -0.03 -3.70 -26.85
CA LEU A 41 -0.91 -4.59 -27.59
C LEU A 41 -2.00 -5.06 -26.63
N CYS A 42 -3.15 -4.41 -26.74
CA CYS A 42 -4.41 -4.97 -26.31
C CYS A 42 -4.77 -6.13 -27.25
N ALA A 43 -5.43 -7.16 -26.69
CA ALA A 43 -6.05 -8.31 -27.36
C ALA A 43 -5.13 -9.41 -27.93
N VAL A 44 -4.79 -10.39 -27.08
CA VAL A 44 -4.69 -11.81 -27.50
C VAL A 44 -5.44 -12.67 -26.47
N ILE A 45 -6.69 -13.01 -26.83
CA ILE A 45 -7.41 -14.27 -26.61
C ILE A 45 -7.16 -14.95 -25.24
N ILE A 46 -8.15 -14.85 -24.33
CA ILE A 46 -8.30 -15.74 -23.18
C ILE A 46 -9.02 -17.02 -23.65
N PRO A 47 -8.39 -18.20 -23.64
CA PRO A 47 -9.13 -19.45 -23.60
C PRO A 47 -9.29 -19.87 -22.12
N THR A 48 -10.55 -19.85 -21.68
CA THR A 48 -11.17 -20.76 -20.71
C THR A 48 -10.43 -21.08 -19.40
N ALA A 49 -11.02 -20.55 -18.31
CA ALA A 49 -11.20 -21.19 -17.00
C ALA A 49 -10.24 -22.34 -16.66
N SER A 50 -9.11 -22.01 -16.05
CA SER A 50 -8.40 -22.81 -15.05
C SER A 50 -7.60 -21.82 -14.21
N GLY A 51 -7.79 -21.87 -12.89
CA GLY A 51 -7.46 -20.82 -11.94
C GLY A 51 -6.08 -20.19 -12.12
N PHE A 52 -6.05 -18.87 -12.23
CA PHE A 52 -4.90 -18.10 -11.79
C PHE A 52 -4.83 -18.23 -10.26
N GLY A 53 -4.09 -19.25 -9.80
CA GLY A 53 -3.58 -19.29 -8.43
C GLY A 53 -2.76 -18.03 -8.17
N GLY A 54 -3.05 -17.36 -7.06
CA GLY A 54 -2.73 -15.97 -6.82
C GLY A 54 -1.24 -15.65 -6.80
N PHE A 55 -0.95 -14.37 -7.03
CA PHE A 55 0.25 -13.70 -6.53
C PHE A 55 0.22 -13.53 -4.98
N GLY A 56 -0.37 -14.48 -4.26
CA GLY A 56 -0.81 -14.33 -2.85
C GLY A 56 0.14 -14.88 -1.78
N GLY A 57 1.33 -15.37 -2.15
CA GLY A 57 2.24 -16.06 -1.23
C GLY A 57 3.53 -15.33 -0.87
N LEU A 58 3.65 -14.02 -1.12
CA LEU A 58 4.92 -13.31 -0.82
C LEU A 58 4.86 -12.40 0.41
N CYS A 59 3.67 -12.03 0.88
CA CYS A 59 3.51 -10.95 1.86
C CYS A 59 2.26 -11.19 2.67
N ASN A 60 2.21 -12.27 3.43
CA ASN A 60 1.17 -12.42 4.44
C ASN A 60 1.87 -12.85 5.73
N ASN A 61 1.83 -11.96 6.72
CA ASN A 61 2.37 -12.29 8.04
C ASN A 61 1.44 -13.28 8.70
N PHE A 62 1.97 -14.43 9.09
CA PHE A 62 1.24 -15.43 9.84
C PHE A 62 2.13 -16.01 10.93
N ARG A 63 1.51 -16.80 11.81
CA ARG A 63 2.19 -17.57 12.83
C ARG A 63 2.02 -19.04 12.51
N ARG A 64 3.11 -19.73 12.17
CA ARG A 64 3.05 -21.15 11.84
C ARG A 64 2.55 -21.97 13.04
N GLY A 65 1.57 -22.82 12.80
CA GLY A 65 0.87 -23.60 13.82
C GLY A 65 -0.37 -22.92 14.43
N ASP A 66 -0.64 -21.64 14.14
CA ASP A 66 -1.84 -20.92 14.59
C ASP A 66 -2.95 -21.07 13.53
N THR A 67 -3.51 -22.29 13.45
CA THR A 67 -4.47 -22.68 12.41
C THR A 67 -5.80 -21.93 12.56
N ASN A 68 -6.18 -21.58 13.78
CA ASN A 68 -7.43 -20.88 14.04
C ASN A 68 -7.30 -19.35 13.96
N GLY A 69 -6.08 -18.82 13.90
CA GLY A 69 -5.76 -17.40 13.73
C GLY A 69 -5.95 -16.55 14.99
N ASP A 70 -6.05 -17.16 16.18
CA ASP A 70 -6.34 -16.46 17.44
C ASP A 70 -5.12 -15.84 18.12
N GLY A 71 -3.93 -16.10 17.59
CA GLY A 71 -2.68 -15.54 18.10
C GLY A 71 -1.99 -16.40 19.14
N ASN A 72 -2.40 -17.65 19.32
CA ASN A 72 -1.71 -18.65 20.14
C ASN A 72 -1.54 -19.93 19.33
N VAL A 73 -0.48 -20.69 19.64
CA VAL A 73 -0.35 -22.07 19.15
C VAL A 73 -0.65 -22.99 20.31
N ASP A 74 -1.83 -23.60 20.31
CA ASP A 74 -2.34 -24.45 21.36
C ASP A 74 -3.15 -25.67 20.85
N LEU A 75 -3.85 -26.35 21.76
CA LEU A 75 -4.62 -27.56 21.43
C LEU A 75 -5.70 -27.30 20.37
N SER A 76 -6.29 -26.11 20.38
CA SER A 76 -7.38 -25.74 19.49
C SER A 76 -6.93 -25.66 18.03
N ASP A 77 -5.66 -25.37 17.76
CA ASP A 77 -5.11 -25.35 16.40
C ASP A 77 -5.08 -26.73 15.77
N GLY A 78 -4.52 -27.71 16.47
CA GLY A 78 -4.54 -29.09 15.98
C GLY A 78 -5.98 -29.63 15.83
N ILE A 79 -6.92 -29.20 16.66
CA ILE A 79 -8.35 -29.50 16.49
C ILE A 79 -8.90 -28.81 15.24
N ALA A 80 -8.54 -27.55 14.97
CA ALA A 80 -8.96 -26.81 13.79
C ALA A 80 -8.46 -27.49 12.50
N THR A 81 -7.19 -27.91 12.46
CA THR A 81 -6.63 -28.70 11.34
C THR A 81 -7.42 -29.99 11.10
N LEU A 82 -7.69 -30.77 12.16
CA LEU A 82 -8.48 -32.01 12.03
C LEU A 82 -9.92 -31.75 11.60
N THR A 83 -10.53 -30.66 12.06
CA THR A 83 -11.90 -30.28 11.71
C THR A 83 -11.99 -29.84 10.24
N TYR A 84 -10.97 -29.16 9.74
CA TYR A 84 -10.83 -28.86 8.32
C TYR A 84 -10.72 -30.15 7.48
N LEU A 85 -9.83 -31.06 7.86
CA LEU A 85 -9.55 -32.29 7.09
C LEU A 85 -10.71 -33.29 7.10
N PHE A 86 -11.41 -33.44 8.23
CA PHE A 86 -12.39 -34.52 8.42
C PHE A 86 -13.79 -34.05 8.80
N GLY A 87 -13.94 -32.81 9.29
CA GLY A 87 -15.19 -32.25 9.78
C GLY A 87 -15.99 -31.45 8.75
N GLY A 88 -15.43 -31.19 7.56
CA GLY A 88 -16.10 -30.43 6.50
C GLY A 88 -16.24 -28.93 6.82
N ALA A 89 -15.40 -28.39 7.70
CA ALA A 89 -15.32 -26.95 7.93
C ALA A 89 -14.83 -26.21 6.68
N SER A 90 -15.07 -24.90 6.64
CA SER A 90 -14.36 -24.01 5.72
C SER A 90 -12.85 -24.14 5.94
N GLY A 91 -12.07 -23.93 4.88
CA GLY A 91 -10.61 -23.95 4.98
C GLY A 91 -10.08 -22.95 6.00
N PRO A 92 -8.89 -23.20 6.57
CA PRO A 92 -8.25 -22.23 7.46
C PRO A 92 -8.02 -20.91 6.70
N GLY A 93 -8.21 -19.78 7.37
CA GLY A 93 -7.98 -18.46 6.78
C GLY A 93 -6.52 -18.27 6.33
N CYS A 94 -5.59 -19.00 6.97
CA CYS A 94 -4.20 -19.08 6.59
C CYS A 94 -3.76 -20.53 6.43
N GLN A 95 -3.53 -20.97 5.19
CA GLN A 95 -3.12 -22.33 4.90
C GLN A 95 -1.67 -22.58 5.31
N ASP A 96 -0.80 -21.57 5.21
CA ASP A 96 0.59 -21.67 5.67
C ASP A 96 0.67 -21.82 7.21
N ALA A 97 -0.29 -21.27 7.95
CA ALA A 97 -0.38 -21.48 9.40
C ALA A 97 -0.83 -22.90 9.76
N ALA A 98 -1.70 -23.50 8.92
CA ALA A 98 -2.22 -24.84 9.09
C ALA A 98 -1.23 -25.94 8.70
N ASP A 99 -0.31 -25.65 7.78
CA ASP A 99 0.87 -26.47 7.47
C ASP A 99 1.95 -26.25 8.55
N ALA A 100 1.72 -26.91 9.68
CA ALA A 100 2.49 -26.74 10.91
C ALA A 100 3.89 -27.36 10.81
N ASP A 101 4.05 -28.42 10.01
CA ASP A 101 5.34 -29.07 9.76
C ASP A 101 6.08 -28.51 8.54
N ASP A 102 5.44 -27.60 7.78
CA ASP A 102 5.97 -26.91 6.61
C ASP A 102 6.38 -27.89 5.50
N SER A 103 5.49 -28.84 5.22
CA SER A 103 5.66 -29.89 4.21
C SER A 103 5.20 -29.46 2.80
N GLY A 104 4.46 -28.36 2.69
CA GLY A 104 3.80 -27.85 1.49
C GLY A 104 2.42 -28.44 1.25
N SER A 105 1.83 -29.08 2.26
CA SER A 105 0.49 -29.66 2.19
C SER A 105 -0.14 -29.78 3.57
N ILE A 106 -1.42 -29.38 3.68
CA ILE A 106 -2.17 -29.57 4.92
C ILE A 106 -2.69 -31.02 5.00
N ASP A 107 -2.16 -31.81 5.93
CA ASP A 107 -2.61 -33.17 6.20
C ASP A 107 -2.60 -33.55 7.70
N LEU A 108 -2.75 -34.84 8.03
CA LEU A 108 -2.80 -35.31 9.41
C LEU A 108 -1.48 -35.07 10.16
N SER A 109 -0.35 -35.01 9.46
CA SER A 109 0.97 -34.76 10.06
C SER A 109 1.01 -33.42 10.76
N ASP A 110 0.33 -32.39 10.26
CA ASP A 110 0.29 -31.06 10.86
C ASP A 110 -0.33 -31.06 12.25
N ALA A 111 -1.50 -31.68 12.40
CA ALA A 111 -2.16 -31.79 13.70
C ALA A 111 -1.29 -32.60 14.69
N VAL A 112 -0.67 -33.69 14.20
CA VAL A 112 0.24 -34.51 14.99
C VAL A 112 1.48 -33.72 15.40
N TYR A 113 2.04 -32.91 14.50
CA TYR A 113 3.21 -32.06 14.74
C TYR A 113 2.90 -31.04 15.85
N THR A 114 1.78 -30.33 15.75
CA THR A 114 1.30 -29.39 16.77
C THR A 114 1.15 -30.08 18.13
N PHE A 115 0.54 -31.27 18.21
CA PHE A 115 0.41 -31.99 19.48
C PHE A 115 1.74 -32.50 20.03
N GLN A 116 2.68 -32.93 19.17
CA GLN A 116 4.02 -33.34 19.60
C GLN A 116 4.79 -32.17 20.22
N PHE A 117 4.75 -31.00 19.58
CA PHE A 117 5.32 -29.77 20.12
C PHE A 117 4.72 -29.44 21.49
N LEU A 118 3.38 -29.41 21.61
CA LEU A 118 2.69 -28.98 22.82
C LEU A 118 2.82 -29.93 24.01
N PHE A 119 2.77 -31.24 23.78
CA PHE A 119 2.63 -32.23 24.86
C PHE A 119 3.85 -33.14 25.05
N LEU A 120 4.70 -33.28 24.04
CA LEU A 120 5.81 -34.24 24.05
C LEU A 120 7.19 -33.57 23.95
N GLY A 121 7.25 -32.23 23.92
CA GLY A 121 8.50 -31.49 23.78
C GLY A 121 9.17 -31.71 22.42
N GLY A 122 8.36 -31.92 21.37
CA GLY A 122 8.83 -31.95 19.98
C GLY A 122 9.44 -30.61 19.53
N GLU A 123 9.99 -30.60 18.32
CA GLU A 123 10.50 -29.35 17.75
C GLU A 123 9.35 -28.34 17.57
N PRO A 124 9.61 -27.04 17.81
CA PRO A 124 8.62 -26.00 17.55
C PRO A 124 8.33 -25.90 16.04
N PRO A 125 7.10 -25.50 15.65
CA PRO A 125 6.79 -25.16 14.26
C PRO A 125 7.90 -24.30 13.64
N PRO A 126 8.33 -24.58 12.41
CA PRO A 126 9.31 -23.76 11.72
C PRO A 126 8.95 -22.28 11.70
N THR A 127 9.96 -21.43 11.51
CA THR A 127 9.76 -20.00 11.24
C THR A 127 8.63 -19.80 10.22
N PRO A 128 7.66 -18.88 10.46
CA PRO A 128 7.64 -17.83 11.49
C PRO A 128 7.19 -18.23 12.90
N GLY A 129 6.54 -19.37 13.08
CA GLY A 129 5.92 -19.77 14.35
C GLY A 129 6.90 -20.33 15.39
N PRO A 130 6.40 -20.73 16.57
CA PRO A 130 5.04 -20.52 17.09
C PRO A 130 4.85 -19.19 17.83
N TRP A 131 5.89 -18.36 18.00
CA TRP A 131 5.82 -17.15 18.81
C TRP A 131 5.71 -15.86 18.01
N ASN A 132 6.30 -15.83 16.82
CA ASN A 132 6.38 -14.63 16.01
C ASN A 132 5.46 -14.74 14.80
N CYS A 133 5.02 -13.59 14.35
CA CYS A 133 4.45 -13.44 13.03
C CYS A 133 5.57 -13.22 12.02
N GLY A 134 5.38 -13.68 10.80
CA GLY A 134 6.30 -13.42 9.71
C GLY A 134 5.85 -14.06 8.41
N GLU A 135 6.64 -13.87 7.37
CA GLU A 135 6.41 -14.46 6.05
C GLU A 135 6.85 -15.92 6.02
N ASP A 136 6.33 -16.67 5.04
CA ASP A 136 6.92 -17.94 4.71
C ASP A 136 8.26 -17.71 3.99
N THR A 137 9.33 -18.18 4.63
CA THR A 137 10.72 -18.01 4.15
C THR A 137 11.21 -19.24 3.38
N ARG A 138 10.38 -20.28 3.27
CA ARG A 138 10.74 -21.55 2.61
C ARG A 138 10.27 -21.56 1.15
N VAL A 139 10.38 -22.72 0.51
CA VAL A 139 10.16 -22.86 -0.93
C VAL A 139 8.69 -22.67 -1.22
N ARG A 140 8.36 -21.66 -2.04
CA ARG A 140 6.99 -21.38 -2.48
C ARG A 140 6.24 -22.64 -2.92
N ASP A 141 5.16 -22.93 -2.23
CA ASP A 141 4.21 -23.99 -2.56
C ASP A 141 2.89 -23.37 -3.10
N ASN A 142 1.78 -24.11 -3.00
CA ASN A 142 0.46 -23.65 -3.42
C ASN A 142 -0.44 -23.27 -2.22
N LEU A 143 0.14 -23.12 -1.03
CA LEU A 143 -0.53 -22.63 0.15
C LEU A 143 -0.41 -21.10 0.20
N GLY A 144 -1.31 -20.48 0.94
CA GLY A 144 -1.34 -19.03 1.10
C GLY A 144 -2.20 -18.62 2.27
N CYS A 145 -2.04 -17.37 2.68
CA CYS A 145 -2.80 -16.78 3.77
C CYS A 145 -3.72 -15.66 3.29
N GLU A 146 -5.01 -15.97 3.22
CA GLU A 146 -6.04 -15.01 2.86
C GLU A 146 -6.43 -14.14 4.07
N GLU A 147 -6.33 -14.71 5.28
CA GLU A 147 -6.56 -14.05 6.55
C GLU A 147 -5.33 -14.19 7.45
N VAL A 148 -4.70 -13.07 7.79
CA VAL A 148 -3.49 -13.02 8.63
C VAL A 148 -3.77 -13.22 10.13
N GLY A 149 -5.03 -13.39 10.53
CA GLY A 149 -5.44 -13.61 11.93
C GLY A 149 -4.86 -12.56 12.88
N ALA A 150 -4.40 -13.01 14.05
CA ALA A 150 -3.70 -12.18 15.04
C ALA A 150 -2.33 -11.63 14.58
N CYS A 151 -1.84 -12.03 13.40
CA CYS A 151 -0.67 -11.45 12.76
C CYS A 151 -1.00 -10.29 11.81
N GLY A 152 -2.28 -9.92 11.70
CA GLY A 152 -2.72 -8.70 11.06
C GLY A 152 -2.55 -7.47 11.95
N ALA A 153 -2.57 -6.30 11.30
CA ALA A 153 -2.51 -5.04 12.01
C ALA A 153 -3.70 -4.85 12.95
N GLU A 154 -3.43 -4.41 14.18
CA GLU A 154 -4.48 -4.13 15.17
C GLU A 154 -5.38 -2.99 14.67
N LEU A 155 -6.68 -3.28 14.52
CA LEU A 155 -7.69 -2.27 14.18
C LEU A 155 -8.16 -1.57 15.46
N LEU A 156 -7.86 -0.28 15.57
CA LEU A 156 -8.26 0.56 16.70
C LEU A 156 -9.46 1.42 16.32
N SER A 157 -10.44 1.53 17.20
CA SER A 157 -11.51 2.52 17.09
C SER A 157 -11.10 3.83 17.77
N ARG A 158 -11.40 4.96 17.14
CA ARG A 158 -11.17 6.30 17.67
C ARG A 158 -12.38 7.19 17.47
N ASP A 159 -12.72 7.94 18.52
CA ASP A 159 -13.63 9.08 18.42
C ASP A 159 -12.84 10.36 18.16
N ASN A 160 -13.05 10.93 17.00
CA ASN A 160 -12.49 12.20 16.53
C ASN A 160 -13.63 13.19 16.19
N SER A 161 -14.85 12.98 16.69
CA SER A 161 -16.02 13.81 16.39
C SER A 161 -16.02 15.16 17.12
N ASP A 162 -15.21 15.29 18.17
CA ASP A 162 -15.01 16.49 18.99
C ASP A 162 -13.90 17.43 18.46
N PHE A 163 -13.53 17.29 17.20
CA PHE A 163 -12.44 18.05 16.56
C PHE A 163 -12.69 19.56 16.49
N ASP A 164 -11.62 20.34 16.66
CA ASP A 164 -11.63 21.78 16.36
C ASP A 164 -11.45 22.03 14.85
N ARG A 165 -10.54 21.27 14.22
CA ARG A 165 -10.19 21.40 12.81
C ARG A 165 -9.93 20.06 12.14
N PHE A 166 -10.69 19.81 11.09
CA PHE A 166 -10.47 18.73 10.13
C PHE A 166 -9.87 19.27 8.83
N GLN A 167 -8.92 18.54 8.24
CA GLN A 167 -8.33 18.84 6.94
C GLN A 167 -8.17 17.59 6.09
N LEU A 168 -8.49 17.71 4.80
CA LEU A 168 -8.15 16.75 3.75
C LEU A 168 -7.21 17.41 2.75
N SER A 169 -6.16 16.71 2.35
CA SER A 169 -5.37 17.07 1.16
C SER A 169 -4.87 15.83 0.44
N PHE A 170 -4.72 15.93 -0.88
CA PHE A 170 -4.07 14.88 -1.68
C PHE A 170 -2.61 15.22 -1.93
N SER A 171 -1.71 14.29 -1.60
CA SER A 171 -0.27 14.48 -1.84
C SER A 171 0.04 14.36 -3.33
N PRO A 172 0.68 15.37 -3.97
CA PRO A 172 1.27 15.17 -5.28
C PRO A 172 2.55 14.30 -5.13
N GLY A 173 2.55 13.11 -5.74
CA GLY A 173 3.62 12.11 -5.66
C GLY A 173 3.82 11.34 -6.98
N LEU A 174 4.65 10.29 -6.94
CA LEU A 174 4.91 9.42 -8.08
C LEU A 174 3.66 8.56 -8.37
N GLY A 175 2.82 9.04 -9.27
CA GLY A 175 1.53 8.40 -9.54
C GLY A 175 0.34 9.30 -9.24
N PHE A 176 0.52 10.57 -8.85
CA PHE A 176 -0.62 11.47 -8.64
C PHE A 176 -1.51 11.59 -9.89
N CYS A 177 -2.77 11.19 -9.74
CA CYS A 177 -3.79 11.17 -10.78
C CYS A 177 -4.86 12.22 -10.42
N PRO A 178 -4.73 13.48 -10.89
CA PRO A 178 -5.67 14.54 -10.55
C PRO A 178 -7.04 14.28 -11.15
N GLU A 179 -8.09 14.40 -10.33
CA GLU A 179 -9.47 14.35 -10.80
C GLU A 179 -10.04 15.76 -10.92
N VAL A 180 -10.30 16.19 -12.16
CA VAL A 180 -10.90 17.50 -12.44
C VAL A 180 -12.34 17.52 -11.93
N GLY A 181 -12.69 18.57 -11.20
CA GLY A 181 -14.02 18.83 -10.65
C GLY A 181 -14.33 18.15 -9.32
N ARG A 182 -13.40 17.33 -8.81
CA ARG A 182 -13.49 16.62 -7.53
C ARG A 182 -12.78 17.38 -6.43
N VAL A 183 -13.15 17.10 -5.18
CA VAL A 183 -12.51 17.70 -4.00
C VAL A 183 -11.05 17.28 -3.93
N PHE A 184 -10.18 18.29 -3.86
CA PHE A 184 -8.73 18.18 -3.79
C PHE A 184 -8.18 18.61 -2.44
N GLU A 185 -8.77 19.62 -1.83
CA GLU A 185 -8.54 19.96 -0.43
C GLU A 185 -9.87 20.28 0.24
N ALA A 186 -9.97 19.95 1.53
CA ALA A 186 -11.09 20.38 2.36
C ALA A 186 -10.58 20.83 3.72
N THR A 187 -11.22 21.83 4.29
CA THR A 187 -11.03 22.21 5.70
C THR A 187 -12.39 22.43 6.33
N ILE A 188 -12.62 21.83 7.50
CA ILE A 188 -13.79 22.05 8.34
C ILE A 188 -13.29 22.56 9.68
N ASN A 189 -13.69 23.77 10.06
CA ASN A 189 -13.34 24.37 11.36
C ASN A 189 -14.60 24.52 12.21
N GLN A 190 -14.58 23.97 13.42
CA GLN A 190 -15.58 24.29 14.44
C GLN A 190 -15.36 25.74 14.91
N GLN A 191 -16.45 26.49 15.03
CA GLN A 191 -16.45 27.84 15.56
C GLN A 191 -16.87 27.84 17.02
N ALA A 192 -16.52 28.90 17.75
CA ALA A 192 -16.87 29.04 19.17
C ALA A 192 -18.38 29.00 19.46
N ASP A 193 -19.23 29.23 18.45
CA ASP A 193 -20.69 29.15 18.55
C ASP A 193 -21.27 27.76 18.22
N GLY A 194 -20.41 26.75 18.04
CA GLY A 194 -20.79 25.37 17.72
C GLY A 194 -21.11 25.12 16.25
N ARG A 195 -21.01 26.14 15.37
CA ARG A 195 -21.18 25.94 13.92
C ARG A 195 -19.88 25.46 13.28
N TYR A 196 -20.02 24.76 12.16
CA TYR A 196 -18.88 24.30 11.37
C TYR A 196 -18.77 25.11 10.08
N ARG A 197 -17.59 25.71 9.84
CA ARG A 197 -17.27 26.41 8.60
C ARG A 197 -16.47 25.50 7.69
N VAL A 198 -16.98 25.26 6.48
CA VAL A 198 -16.34 24.42 5.46
C VAL A 198 -15.74 25.27 4.36
N GLU A 199 -14.54 24.87 3.93
CA GLU A 199 -13.81 25.38 2.78
C GLU A 199 -13.40 24.20 1.91
N LEU A 200 -13.74 24.25 0.63
CA LEU A 200 -13.42 23.20 -0.33
C LEU A 200 -12.58 23.78 -1.47
N VAL A 201 -11.62 23.01 -1.95
CA VAL A 201 -10.83 23.30 -3.14
C VAL A 201 -11.01 22.15 -4.12
N ILE A 202 -11.36 22.46 -5.36
CA ILE A 202 -11.42 21.48 -6.45
C ILE A 202 -10.28 21.71 -7.43
N LEU A 203 -9.99 20.73 -8.29
CA LEU A 203 -9.11 20.95 -9.44
C LEU A 203 -9.92 21.31 -10.68
N ARG A 204 -9.53 22.37 -11.37
CA ARG A 204 -10.03 22.69 -12.72
C ARG A 204 -8.94 22.56 -13.77
N VAL A 205 -9.34 22.47 -15.03
CA VAL A 205 -8.39 22.56 -16.15
C VAL A 205 -7.84 24.00 -16.22
N GLY A 206 -6.51 24.12 -16.22
CA GLY A 206 -5.80 25.39 -16.31
C GLY A 206 -5.76 25.94 -17.74
N GLN A 207 -5.67 27.26 -17.86
CA GLN A 207 -5.41 27.93 -19.14
C GLN A 207 -3.91 28.06 -19.41
N PRO A 208 -3.49 28.25 -20.68
CA PRO A 208 -2.10 28.48 -21.02
C PRO A 208 -1.49 29.66 -20.23
N GLY A 209 -0.40 29.38 -19.52
CA GLY A 209 0.32 30.39 -18.73
C GLY A 209 -0.10 30.49 -17.27
N GLU A 210 -1.16 29.79 -16.83
CA GLU A 210 -1.49 29.70 -15.40
C GLU A 210 -0.46 28.87 -14.63
N PRO A 211 -0.18 29.22 -13.36
CA PRO A 211 0.60 28.37 -12.48
C PRO A 211 -0.24 27.13 -12.12
N CYS A 212 0.05 25.99 -12.75
CA CYS A 212 -0.59 24.71 -12.43
C CYS A 212 0.34 23.73 -11.75
N LEU A 213 -0.28 22.72 -11.12
CA LEU A 213 0.41 21.54 -10.64
C LEU A 213 1.04 20.84 -11.84
N LYS A 214 2.38 20.83 -11.89
CA LYS A 214 3.17 20.16 -12.91
C LYS A 214 3.70 18.86 -12.32
N PHE A 215 3.67 17.82 -13.14
CA PHE A 215 4.09 16.43 -12.90
C PHE A 215 2.95 15.40 -12.72
N PHE A 216 3.08 14.34 -13.56
CA PHE A 216 2.63 12.94 -13.41
C PHE A 216 1.40 12.42 -14.21
N LEU A 217 1.73 11.42 -15.05
CA LEU A 217 1.02 10.21 -15.51
C LEU A 217 -0.51 10.22 -15.61
N GLY A 218 -1.06 11.22 -16.30
CA GLY A 218 -2.47 11.24 -16.73
C GLY A 218 -2.70 12.20 -17.91
N ASP A 219 -3.94 12.32 -18.36
CA ASP A 219 -4.33 13.12 -19.54
C ASP A 219 -4.58 14.61 -19.25
N VAL A 220 -4.35 15.08 -18.02
CA VAL A 220 -4.59 16.47 -17.62
C VAL A 220 -3.29 17.28 -17.70
N PRO A 221 -3.11 18.13 -18.73
CA PRO A 221 -1.83 18.83 -18.94
C PRO A 221 -1.57 19.95 -17.92
N CYS A 222 -2.61 20.45 -17.26
CA CYS A 222 -2.54 21.57 -16.33
C CYS A 222 -3.76 21.54 -15.39
N ALA A 223 -3.54 21.16 -14.12
CA ALA A 223 -4.56 21.20 -13.09
C ALA A 223 -4.33 22.40 -12.16
N VAL A 224 -5.36 23.21 -11.96
CA VAL A 224 -5.32 24.42 -11.14
C VAL A 224 -6.27 24.27 -9.96
N PRO A 225 -5.81 24.41 -8.71
CA PRO A 225 -6.69 24.46 -7.55
C PRO A 225 -7.61 25.68 -7.60
N GLU A 226 -8.89 25.47 -7.38
CA GLU A 226 -9.93 26.49 -7.34
C GLU A 226 -10.71 26.36 -6.03
N ALA A 227 -10.66 27.41 -5.21
CA ALA A 227 -11.40 27.48 -3.96
C ALA A 227 -12.88 27.79 -4.22
N LEU A 228 -13.76 26.98 -3.63
CA LEU A 228 -15.20 27.21 -3.64
C LEU A 228 -15.59 28.22 -2.54
N PRO A 229 -16.74 28.91 -2.66
CA PRO A 229 -17.21 29.82 -1.63
C PRO A 229 -17.36 29.13 -0.28
N ALA A 230 -16.63 29.62 0.72
CA ALA A 230 -16.72 29.10 2.08
C ALA A 230 -18.13 29.33 2.65
N ARG A 231 -18.65 28.35 3.38
CA ARG A 231 -19.99 28.43 3.99
C ARG A 231 -20.04 27.67 5.32
N TYR A 232 -21.16 27.82 6.01
CA TYR A 232 -21.45 27.01 7.19
C TYR A 232 -22.18 25.73 6.78
N LEU A 233 -21.91 24.64 7.51
CA LEU A 233 -22.68 23.42 7.40
C LEU A 233 -24.08 23.62 7.99
N THR A 234 -25.07 23.02 7.34
CA THR A 234 -26.44 22.90 7.84
C THR A 234 -26.54 21.86 8.95
N ALA A 235 -27.64 21.86 9.71
CA ALA A 235 -27.86 20.87 10.76
C ALA A 235 -27.86 19.43 10.20
N ASP A 236 -28.47 19.21 9.03
CA ASP A 236 -28.51 17.89 8.37
C ASP A 236 -27.12 17.45 7.90
N GLU A 237 -26.28 18.37 7.41
CA GLU A 237 -24.90 18.06 7.05
C GLU A 237 -24.06 17.71 8.27
N ILE A 238 -24.23 18.42 9.39
CA ILE A 238 -23.55 18.11 10.65
C ILE A 238 -23.97 16.71 11.15
N ALA A 239 -25.26 16.39 11.09
CA ALA A 239 -25.78 15.09 11.49
C ALA A 239 -25.24 13.92 10.63
N ARG A 240 -24.91 14.18 9.35
CA ARG A 240 -24.24 13.21 8.47
C ARG A 240 -22.73 13.12 8.72
N MET A 241 -22.10 14.22 9.12
CA MET A 241 -20.66 14.31 9.34
C MET A 241 -20.23 13.60 10.63
N LEU A 242 -20.88 13.89 11.76
CA LEU A 242 -20.42 13.43 13.08
C LEU A 242 -20.23 11.90 13.17
N PRO A 243 -21.16 11.05 12.65
CA PRO A 243 -20.97 9.60 12.70
C PRO A 243 -19.75 9.11 11.94
N LEU A 244 -19.33 9.81 10.87
CA LEU A 244 -18.12 9.45 10.10
C LEU A 244 -16.83 9.63 10.90
N PHE A 245 -16.87 10.43 11.97
CA PHE A 245 -15.71 10.72 12.81
C PHE A 245 -15.81 10.14 14.22
N THR A 246 -16.95 9.57 14.61
CA THR A 246 -17.17 9.03 15.98
C THR A 246 -16.56 7.64 16.17
N ASP A 247 -16.59 6.80 15.15
CA ASP A 247 -16.07 5.42 15.19
C ASP A 247 -15.09 5.20 14.04
N LEU A 248 -13.99 5.93 14.09
CA LEU A 248 -12.96 5.89 13.06
C LEU A 248 -12.04 4.69 13.30
N GLY A 249 -12.21 3.67 12.48
CA GLY A 249 -11.25 2.56 12.41
C GLY A 249 -9.91 3.05 11.88
N VAL A 250 -8.82 2.76 12.59
CA VAL A 250 -7.45 3.10 12.18
C VAL A 250 -6.47 1.97 12.44
N TYR A 251 -5.43 1.92 11.62
CA TYR A 251 -4.24 1.12 11.84
C TYR A 251 -3.05 2.05 12.13
N LEU A 252 -2.22 1.69 13.11
CA LEU A 252 -1.03 2.45 13.51
C LEU A 252 0.27 1.91 12.91
N GLU A 253 0.15 1.12 11.85
CA GLU A 253 1.24 0.55 11.10
C GLU A 253 0.85 0.38 9.62
N ALA A 254 1.88 0.31 8.78
CA ALA A 254 1.72 0.01 7.36
C ALA A 254 1.23 -1.43 7.20
N HIS A 255 0.48 -1.70 6.14
CA HIS A 255 0.14 -3.06 5.78
C HIS A 255 1.40 -3.82 5.36
N HIS A 256 1.52 -5.08 5.76
CA HIS A 256 2.68 -5.93 5.49
C HIS A 256 2.95 -6.16 3.99
N ILE A 257 1.92 -6.08 3.13
CA ILE A 257 2.10 -6.10 1.66
C ILE A 257 3.13 -5.08 1.15
N CYS A 258 3.31 -3.98 1.91
CA CYS A 258 4.23 -2.91 1.58
C CYS A 258 5.70 -3.29 1.76
N ASP A 259 6.00 -4.35 2.49
CA ASP A 259 7.37 -4.87 2.65
C ASP A 259 7.84 -5.60 1.37
N CYS A 260 6.91 -6.08 0.55
CA CYS A 260 7.26 -6.75 -0.71
C CYS A 260 7.04 -5.91 -1.95
N ILE A 261 5.91 -5.20 -2.00
CA ILE A 261 5.50 -4.42 -3.16
C ILE A 261 4.94 -3.09 -2.71
N ALA A 262 5.73 -2.05 -2.92
CA ALA A 262 5.25 -0.68 -2.79
C ALA A 262 4.45 -0.32 -4.05
N ILE A 263 3.13 -0.45 -3.98
CA ILE A 263 2.23 0.14 -4.99
C ILE A 263 1.83 1.51 -4.48
N ASP A 264 2.39 2.57 -5.05
CA ASP A 264 1.94 3.94 -4.79
C ASP A 264 0.58 4.14 -5.49
N PRO A 265 -0.54 4.28 -4.77
CA PRO A 265 -1.83 4.49 -5.39
C PRO A 265 -1.86 5.86 -6.05
N CYS A 266 -2.67 5.95 -7.09
CA CYS A 266 -2.80 7.16 -7.89
C CYS A 266 -3.19 8.42 -7.08
N ARG A 267 -3.89 8.22 -5.95
CA ARG A 267 -4.45 9.29 -5.13
C ARG A 267 -4.28 8.89 -3.67
N ILE A 268 -3.43 9.61 -2.95
CA ILE A 268 -3.22 9.44 -1.52
C ILE A 268 -3.91 10.59 -0.78
N GLY A 269 -5.02 10.28 -0.12
CA GLY A 269 -5.70 11.14 0.81
C GLY A 269 -4.95 11.24 2.13
N ASN A 270 -4.80 12.47 2.62
CA ASN A 270 -4.24 12.77 3.94
C ASN A 270 -5.31 13.47 4.76
N PHE A 271 -5.72 12.82 5.83
CA PHE A 271 -6.81 13.24 6.70
C PHE A 271 -6.20 13.68 8.03
N THR A 272 -6.51 14.89 8.48
CA THR A 272 -5.94 15.47 9.70
C THR A 272 -7.03 15.99 10.62
N TRP A 273 -7.08 15.51 11.85
CA TRP A 273 -7.92 16.05 12.94
C TRP A 273 -6.99 16.63 14.00
N ASP A 274 -7.05 17.95 14.22
CA ASP A 274 -6.27 18.65 15.25
C ASP A 274 -4.77 18.32 15.26
N GLY A 275 -4.21 18.14 14.06
CA GLY A 275 -2.81 17.78 13.84
C GLY A 275 -2.51 16.28 13.83
N GLN A 276 -3.45 15.41 14.25
CA GLN A 276 -3.33 13.96 14.08
C GLN A 276 -3.62 13.57 12.65
N ARG A 277 -2.60 13.03 11.95
CA ARG A 277 -2.67 12.69 10.54
C ARG A 277 -2.83 11.17 10.33
N PHE A 278 -3.74 10.84 9.44
CA PHE A 278 -3.97 9.51 8.87
C PHE A 278 -3.96 9.60 7.35
N SER A 279 -3.82 8.46 6.68
CA SER A 279 -3.89 8.36 5.23
C SER A 279 -4.81 7.22 4.80
N ASP A 280 -5.35 7.28 3.58
CA ASP A 280 -5.96 6.12 2.92
C ASP A 280 -4.92 5.22 2.24
N PHE A 281 -3.64 5.61 2.25
CA PHE A 281 -2.57 4.82 1.69
C PHE A 281 -2.22 3.65 2.58
N LEU A 282 -2.31 2.45 2.00
CA LEU A 282 -2.06 1.18 2.65
C LEU A 282 -0.65 1.07 3.28
N CYS A 283 0.36 1.71 2.66
CA CYS A 283 1.74 1.72 3.18
C CYS A 283 2.05 2.91 4.09
N SER A 284 1.04 3.67 4.50
CA SER A 284 1.21 4.68 5.53
C SER A 284 1.29 4.01 6.91
N ASN A 285 2.25 4.45 7.73
CA ASN A 285 2.36 4.05 9.14
C ASN A 285 1.15 4.44 10.00
N ARG A 286 0.25 5.27 9.47
CA ARG A 286 -1.04 5.60 10.09
C ARG A 286 -2.06 5.65 8.99
N ARG A 287 -2.97 4.68 8.96
CA ARG A 287 -3.96 4.57 7.90
C ARG A 287 -5.37 4.41 8.45
N LEU A 288 -6.34 4.94 7.73
CA LEU A 288 -7.75 4.69 7.99
C LEU A 288 -8.08 3.25 7.62
N ALA A 289 -9.07 2.68 8.30
CA ALA A 289 -9.59 1.37 7.97
C ALA A 289 -10.31 1.38 6.62
N ASP A 290 -10.46 0.20 6.05
CA ASP A 290 -11.06 0.04 4.73
C ASP A 290 -12.48 0.64 4.70
N GLY A 291 -12.76 1.39 3.64
CA GLY A 291 -14.04 2.09 3.44
C GLY A 291 -14.22 3.39 4.24
N GLN A 292 -13.51 3.61 5.35
CA GLN A 292 -13.65 4.83 6.17
C GLN A 292 -13.29 6.09 5.39
N ALA A 293 -12.17 6.07 4.67
CA ALA A 293 -11.76 7.18 3.82
C ALA A 293 -12.81 7.51 2.75
N GLN A 294 -13.39 6.48 2.11
CA GLN A 294 -14.38 6.68 1.06
C GLN A 294 -15.65 7.35 1.59
N GLY A 295 -16.14 6.95 2.77
CA GLY A 295 -17.29 7.60 3.40
C GLY A 295 -17.08 9.09 3.67
N ILE A 296 -15.88 9.47 4.12
CA ILE A 296 -15.50 10.88 4.32
C ILE A 296 -15.45 11.62 2.98
N LEU A 297 -14.85 11.02 1.95
CA LEU A 297 -14.75 11.62 0.63
C LEU A 297 -16.12 11.84 -0.01
N ASP A 298 -17.01 10.86 0.05
CA ASP A 298 -18.38 10.97 -0.49
C ASP A 298 -19.17 12.07 0.23
N PHE A 299 -18.98 12.21 1.55
CA PHE A 299 -19.56 13.32 2.30
C PHE A 299 -19.05 14.67 1.80
N LEU A 300 -17.74 14.86 1.70
CA LEU A 300 -17.13 16.12 1.24
C LEU A 300 -17.54 16.48 -0.19
N GLU A 301 -17.65 15.50 -1.07
CA GLU A 301 -18.15 15.69 -2.44
C GLU A 301 -19.62 16.14 -2.45
N SER A 302 -20.44 15.68 -1.48
CA SER A 302 -21.83 16.12 -1.34
C SER A 302 -22.00 17.55 -0.85
N LEU A 303 -20.91 18.20 -0.38
CA LEU A 303 -20.93 19.58 0.14
C LEU A 303 -20.64 20.66 -0.91
N ARG A 304 -20.12 20.26 -2.07
CA ARG A 304 -19.80 21.14 -3.20
C ARG A 304 -21.05 21.76 -3.82
#